data_AF-A0A950KY50-F1
#
_entry.id   AF-A0A950KY50-F1
#
_cell.length_a   1.000
_cell.length_b   1.000
_cell.length_c   1.000
_cell.angle_alpha   90.00
_cell.angle_beta   90.00
_cell.angle_gamma   90.00
#
_symmetry.space_group_name_H-M   'P 1'
#
loop_
_entity.id
_entity.type
_entity.pdbx_description
1 polymer ?
#
loop_
_entity_poly.entity_id
_entity_poly.type
_entity_poly.pdbx_seq_one_letter_code
_entity_poly.pdbx_strand_id
1 'polypeptide(L)'
;AGADATGPMFSTRTGARLSDRNMRRSLDRAAAAAGLPHVSPHSFRHTHGSILLDEHWPITEVAHRLGDDVQTVAKTYAHKLRDSDRGLSFLDELAPRVESEEQRVVLDPLGCQGRVPKDPM
;
A
#
# COMPACT_ATOMS: atom_id res chain seq x y z
N ALA A 1 -38.12 -16.67 4.24
CA ALA A 1 -36.73 -17.17 4.13
C ALA A 1 -35.86 -15.97 3.75
N GLY A 2 -35.04 -15.49 4.68
CA GLY A 2 -34.32 -14.22 4.56
C GLY A 2 -33.18 -14.30 3.56
N ALA A 3 -33.13 -13.34 2.63
CA ALA A 3 -31.94 -12.95 1.92
C ALA A 3 -31.65 -11.50 2.33
N ASP A 4 -30.44 -11.27 2.81
CA ASP A 4 -29.97 -10.03 3.42
C ASP A 4 -30.35 -8.80 2.57
N ALA A 5 -30.79 -7.71 3.20
CA ALA A 5 -31.34 -6.51 2.56
C ALA A 5 -30.38 -5.72 1.65
N THR A 6 -29.21 -6.27 1.32
CA THR A 6 -28.18 -5.68 0.46
C THR A 6 -27.77 -6.74 -0.57
N GLY A 7 -28.37 -6.70 -1.75
CA GLY A 7 -28.00 -7.60 -2.85
C GLY A 7 -26.52 -7.48 -3.25
N PRO A 8 -26.01 -8.39 -4.10
CA PRO A 8 -24.61 -8.34 -4.53
C PRO A 8 -24.30 -7.04 -5.32
N MET A 9 -23.20 -6.37 -4.99
CA MET A 9 -22.72 -5.18 -5.71
C MET A 9 -22.50 -5.46 -7.21
N PHE A 10 -21.99 -6.65 -7.55
CA PHE A 10 -21.87 -7.12 -8.92
C PHE A 10 -22.80 -8.31 -9.16
N SER A 11 -23.86 -8.06 -9.93
CA SER A 11 -24.84 -9.05 -10.32
C SER A 11 -24.79 -9.35 -11.81
N THR A 12 -25.27 -10.53 -12.19
CA THR A 12 -25.58 -10.85 -13.57
C THR A 12 -26.87 -10.13 -13.98
N ARG A 13 -27.18 -10.12 -15.29
CA ARG A 13 -28.48 -9.60 -15.79
C ARG A 13 -29.71 -10.26 -15.16
N THR A 14 -29.56 -11.45 -14.59
CA THR A 14 -30.62 -12.20 -13.90
C THR A 14 -30.68 -11.92 -12.40
N GLY A 15 -29.86 -10.99 -11.88
CA GLY A 15 -29.81 -10.65 -10.45
C GLY A 15 -28.99 -11.61 -9.57
N ALA A 16 -28.41 -12.66 -10.15
CA ALA A 16 -27.55 -13.59 -9.42
C ALA A 16 -26.15 -13.00 -9.19
N ARG A 17 -25.38 -13.56 -8.25
CA ARG A 17 -23.98 -13.16 -8.00
C ARG A 17 -23.13 -13.39 -9.26
N LEU A 18 -22.24 -12.44 -9.56
CA LEU A 18 -21.27 -12.60 -10.65
C LEU A 18 -20.26 -13.71 -10.32
N SER A 19 -20.16 -14.71 -11.20
CA SER A 19 -19.15 -15.77 -11.08
C SER A 19 -17.82 -15.38 -11.74
N ASP A 20 -16.73 -16.03 -11.33
CA ASP A 20 -15.40 -15.83 -11.91
C ASP A 20 -15.40 -16.03 -13.45
N ARG A 21 -16.08 -17.06 -13.94
CA ARG A 21 -16.22 -17.31 -15.40
C ARG A 21 -16.90 -16.14 -16.12
N ASN A 22 -17.96 -15.57 -15.53
CA ASN A 22 -18.69 -14.46 -16.15
C ASN A 22 -17.87 -13.16 -16.11
N MET A 23 -17.11 -12.95 -15.04
CA MET A 23 -16.15 -11.85 -14.94
C MET A 23 -15.07 -11.99 -16.02
N ARG A 24 -14.42 -13.15 -16.14
CA ARG A 24 -13.40 -13.41 -17.18
C ARG A 24 -13.92 -13.19 -18.59
N ARG A 25 -15.10 -13.72 -18.91
CA ARG A 25 -15.75 -13.47 -20.21
C ARG A 25 -16.05 -12.00 -20.48
N SER A 26 -16.34 -11.22 -19.44
CA SER A 26 -16.57 -9.78 -19.59
C SER A 26 -15.25 -9.05 -19.81
N LEU A 27 -14.19 -9.47 -19.12
CA LEU A 27 -12.84 -8.96 -19.31
C LEU A 27 -12.28 -9.29 -20.70
N ASP A 28 -12.42 -10.53 -21.18
CA ASP A 28 -11.95 -10.94 -22.50
C ASP A 28 -12.61 -10.11 -23.62
N ARG A 29 -13.91 -9.84 -23.49
CA ARG A 29 -14.64 -8.97 -24.43
C ARG A 29 -14.12 -7.53 -24.41
N ALA A 30 -13.84 -7.00 -23.22
CA ALA A 30 -13.29 -5.66 -23.08
C ALA A 30 -11.85 -5.57 -23.65
N ALA A 31 -11.03 -6.60 -23.40
CA ALA A 31 -9.67 -6.70 -23.93
C ALA A 31 -9.67 -6.75 -25.47
N ALA A 32 -10.53 -7.58 -26.06
CA ALA A 32 -10.69 -7.68 -27.51
C ALA A 32 -11.16 -6.33 -28.12
N ALA A 33 -12.11 -5.65 -27.48
CA ALA A 33 -12.56 -4.33 -27.92
C ALA A 33 -11.47 -3.26 -27.83
N ALA A 34 -10.56 -3.38 -26.86
CA ALA A 34 -9.40 -2.50 -26.70
C ALA A 34 -8.21 -2.89 -27.59
N GLY A 35 -8.30 -3.97 -28.38
CA GLY A 35 -7.20 -4.48 -29.19
C GLY A 35 -6.02 -5.05 -28.37
N LEU A 36 -6.27 -5.42 -27.11
CA LEU A 36 -5.26 -5.96 -26.20
C LEU A 36 -5.18 -7.49 -26.31
N PRO A 37 -3.99 -8.08 -26.05
CA PRO A 37 -3.88 -9.52 -25.85
C PRO A 37 -4.67 -9.97 -24.61
N HIS A 38 -4.78 -11.29 -24.39
CA HIS A 38 -5.49 -11.82 -23.24
C HIS A 38 -4.91 -11.25 -21.92
N VAL A 39 -5.77 -10.58 -21.16
CA VAL A 39 -5.46 -9.99 -19.85
C VAL A 39 -6.27 -10.67 -18.77
N SER A 40 -5.64 -10.91 -17.62
CA SER A 40 -6.28 -11.50 -16.44
C SER A 40 -6.33 -10.48 -15.30
N PRO A 41 -7.19 -10.67 -14.29
CA PRO A 41 -7.14 -9.88 -13.05
C PRO A 41 -5.75 -9.86 -12.41
N HIS A 42 -5.03 -10.98 -12.50
CA HIS A 42 -3.67 -11.09 -11.99
C HIS A 42 -2.67 -10.22 -12.77
N SER A 43 -2.86 -10.08 -14.08
CA SER A 43 -2.06 -9.18 -14.93
C SER A 43 -2.22 -7.71 -14.51
N PHE A 44 -3.45 -7.28 -14.17
CA PHE A 44 -3.67 -5.94 -13.62
C PHE A 44 -3.02 -5.76 -12.26
N ARG A 45 -3.12 -6.78 -11.38
CA ARG A 45 -2.44 -6.77 -10.08
C ARG A 45 -0.93 -6.60 -10.24
N HIS A 46 -0.33 -7.29 -11.20
CA HIS A 46 1.09 -7.13 -11.53
C HIS A 46 1.45 -5.75 -12.04
N THR A 47 0.62 -5.21 -12.95
CA THR A 47 0.82 -3.88 -13.50
C THR A 47 0.74 -2.81 -12.41
N HIS A 48 -0.23 -2.92 -11.51
CA HIS A 48 -0.37 -2.00 -10.38
C HIS A 48 0.86 -2.01 -9.46
N GLY A 49 1.33 -3.20 -9.06
CA GLY A 49 2.53 -3.31 -8.24
C GLY A 49 3.79 -2.79 -8.93
N SER A 50 3.94 -3.06 -10.24
CA SER A 50 5.06 -2.53 -11.02
C SER A 50 5.05 -1.00 -11.07
N ILE A 51 3.89 -0.37 -11.31
CA ILE A 51 3.77 1.10 -11.37
C ILE A 51 4.14 1.72 -10.03
N LEU A 52 3.63 1.19 -8.92
CA LEU A 52 3.92 1.73 -7.59
C LEU A 52 5.41 1.65 -7.24
N LEU A 53 6.08 0.56 -7.63
CA LEU A 53 7.52 0.41 -7.40
C LEU A 53 8.36 1.30 -8.33
N ASP A 54 7.93 1.48 -9.58
CA ASP A 54 8.55 2.43 -10.51
C ASP A 54 8.39 3.88 -10.02
N GLU A 55 7.29 4.19 -9.32
CA GLU A 55 7.06 5.46 -8.61
C GLU A 55 7.76 5.56 -7.24
N HIS A 56 8.60 4.57 -6.88
CA HIS A 56 9.38 4.53 -5.64
C HIS A 56 8.55 4.55 -4.35
N TRP A 57 7.32 4.02 -4.39
CA TRP A 57 6.55 3.82 -3.16
C TRP A 57 7.23 2.81 -2.23
N PRO A 58 7.14 3.00 -0.90
CA PRO A 58 7.73 2.07 0.05
C PRO A 58 7.08 0.69 -0.09
N ILE A 59 7.90 -0.35 -0.10
CA ILE A 59 7.45 -1.73 -0.35
C ILE A 59 6.37 -2.21 0.62
N THR A 60 6.38 -1.69 1.85
CA THR A 60 5.37 -1.95 2.88
C THR A 60 4.00 -1.43 2.47
N GLU A 61 3.93 -0.22 1.90
CA GLU A 61 2.68 0.38 1.41
C GLU A 61 2.20 -0.33 0.13
N VAL A 62 3.13 -0.72 -0.76
CA VAL A 62 2.80 -1.50 -1.95
C VAL A 62 2.18 -2.85 -1.56
N ALA A 63 2.76 -3.55 -0.58
CA ALA A 63 2.24 -4.81 -0.08
C ALA A 63 0.87 -4.66 0.58
N HIS A 64 0.68 -3.61 1.38
CA HIS A 64 -0.60 -3.28 2.00
C HIS A 64 -1.70 -3.05 0.94
N ARG A 65 -1.41 -2.31 -0.14
CA ARG A 65 -2.36 -2.07 -1.24
C ARG A 65 -2.67 -3.30 -2.06
N LEU A 66 -1.69 -4.15 -2.30
CA LEU A 66 -1.88 -5.41 -2.99
C LEU A 66 -2.62 -6.45 -2.13
N GLY A 67 -2.62 -6.27 -0.80
CA GLY A 67 -3.14 -7.23 0.17
C GLY A 67 -2.28 -8.50 0.24
N ASP A 68 -0.97 -8.39 0.00
CA ASP A 68 0.01 -9.48 0.09
C ASP A 68 0.98 -9.25 1.24
N ASP A 69 1.71 -10.30 1.60
CA ASP A 69 2.85 -10.18 2.50
C ASP A 69 4.05 -9.49 1.82
N VAL A 70 4.78 -8.68 2.58
CA VAL A 70 5.94 -7.91 2.10
C VAL A 70 6.99 -8.81 1.46
N GLN A 71 7.25 -10.01 2.01
CA GLN A 71 8.22 -10.95 1.45
C GLN A 71 7.77 -11.48 0.09
N THR A 72 6.46 -11.71 -0.07
CA THR A 72 5.89 -12.19 -1.34
C THR A 72 6.02 -11.12 -2.41
N VAL A 73 5.74 -9.86 -2.07
CA VAL A 73 5.92 -8.72 -2.98
C VAL A 73 7.39 -8.52 -3.34
N ALA A 74 8.29 -8.50 -2.34
CA ALA A 74 9.73 -8.37 -2.56
C ALA A 74 10.27 -9.45 -3.51
N LYS A 75 9.86 -10.71 -3.31
CA LYS A 75 10.24 -11.83 -4.18
C LYS A 75 9.70 -11.64 -5.60
N THR A 76 8.44 -11.23 -5.73
CA THR A 76 7.77 -11.06 -7.04
C THR A 76 8.38 -9.93 -7.86
N TYR A 77 8.79 -8.83 -7.21
CA TYR A 77 9.31 -7.63 -7.87
C TYR A 77 10.80 -7.37 -7.63
N ALA A 78 11.55 -8.38 -7.21
CA ALA A 78 12.97 -8.25 -6.85
C ALA A 78 13.82 -7.57 -7.95
N HIS A 79 13.48 -7.80 -9.22
CA HIS A 79 14.17 -7.19 -10.36
C HIS A 79 13.94 -5.66 -10.45
N LYS A 80 12.77 -5.16 -10.06
CA LYS A 80 12.46 -3.72 -10.03
C LYS A 80 13.17 -3.02 -8.88
N LEU A 81 13.21 -3.66 -7.70
CA LEU A 81 13.82 -3.08 -6.51
C LEU A 81 15.34 -2.87 -6.66
N ARG A 82 16.01 -3.67 -7.49
CA ARG A 82 17.44 -3.52 -7.81
C ARG A 82 17.75 -2.32 -8.72
N ASP A 83 16.77 -1.84 -9.48
CA ASP A 83 16.92 -0.64 -10.33
C ASP A 83 16.50 0.65 -9.58
N SER A 84 15.80 0.53 -8.46
CA SER A 84 15.31 1.64 -7.64
C SER A 84 16.39 2.30 -6.77
N ASP A 85 17.69 2.01 -6.95
CA ASP A 85 18.80 2.66 -6.23
C ASP A 85 18.84 4.20 -6.40
N ARG A 86 18.02 4.77 -7.29
CA ARG A 86 17.77 6.22 -7.37
C ARG A 86 16.91 6.77 -6.24
N GLY A 87 16.10 5.97 -5.56
CA GLY A 87 15.32 6.41 -4.39
C GLY A 87 16.20 6.88 -3.22
N LEU A 88 17.42 6.34 -3.13
CA LEU A 88 18.43 6.78 -2.16
C LEU A 88 18.88 8.23 -2.42
N SER A 89 18.88 8.71 -3.66
CA SER A 89 19.29 10.10 -3.93
C SER A 89 18.27 11.13 -3.46
N PHE A 90 16.98 10.78 -3.40
CA PHE A 90 15.96 11.68 -2.85
C PHE A 90 15.98 11.72 -1.32
N LEU A 91 16.25 10.58 -0.66
CA LEU A 91 16.45 10.54 0.79
C LEU A 91 17.73 11.27 1.21
N ASP A 92 18.80 11.23 0.42
CA ASP A 92 20.02 12.02 0.64
C ASP A 92 19.74 13.54 0.55
N GLU A 93 18.87 13.96 -0.37
CA GLU A 93 18.47 15.36 -0.52
C GLU A 93 17.49 15.85 0.57
N LEU A 94 16.71 14.95 1.19
CA LEU A 94 15.78 15.24 2.29
C LEU A 94 16.35 14.98 3.69
N ALA A 95 17.48 14.28 3.82
CA ALA A 95 18.19 14.05 5.07
C ALA A 95 18.37 15.32 5.93
N PRO A 96 18.66 16.53 5.39
CA PRO A 96 18.83 17.71 6.24
C PRO A 96 17.53 18.27 6.85
N ARG A 97 16.33 17.73 6.55
CA ARG A 97 15.06 18.25 7.10
C ARG A 97 14.48 17.42 8.25
N VAL A 98 14.77 16.12 8.30
CA VAL A 98 14.15 15.20 9.29
C VAL A 98 14.74 15.32 10.71
N GLU A 99 15.92 15.93 10.86
CA GLU A 99 16.52 16.21 12.18
C GLU A 99 15.78 17.28 13.00
N SER A 100 14.75 17.93 12.45
CA SER A 100 14.03 19.03 13.12
C SER A 100 12.65 18.66 13.71
N GLU A 101 12.11 17.47 13.43
CA GLU A 101 10.77 17.09 13.92
C GLU A 101 10.75 16.09 15.11
N GLU A 102 11.88 15.51 15.50
CA GLU A 102 11.93 14.58 16.66
C GLU A 102 11.89 15.26 18.05
N GLN A 103 11.82 16.59 18.14
CA GLN A 103 11.72 17.29 19.44
C GLN A 103 10.29 17.37 20.02
N ARG A 104 9.32 16.56 19.56
CA ARG A 104 7.92 16.63 20.03
C ARG A 104 7.28 15.33 20.51
N VAL A 105 8.05 14.34 20.94
CA VAL A 105 7.50 13.27 21.80
C VAL A 105 8.15 13.37 23.17
N VAL A 106 7.49 14.15 24.03
CA VAL A 106 7.78 14.32 25.46
C VAL A 106 7.51 13.01 26.19
N LEU A 107 8.56 12.39 26.74
CA LEU A 107 8.44 11.55 27.94
C LEU A 107 8.51 12.48 29.15
N ASP A 108 7.36 12.83 29.72
CA ASP A 108 7.27 13.50 31.02
C ASP A 108 6.82 12.46 32.07
N PRO A 109 7.76 11.81 32.78
CA PRO A 109 7.41 10.96 33.90
C PRO A 109 7.23 11.86 35.13
N LEU A 110 5.98 12.25 35.38
CA LEU A 110 5.42 12.58 36.70
C LEU A 110 6.34 13.37 37.65
N GLY A 111 6.11 14.69 37.70
CA GLY A 111 6.72 15.58 38.68
C GLY A 111 6.33 15.30 40.14
N CYS A 112 7.32 15.46 41.03
CA CYS A 112 7.12 15.69 42.47
C CYS A 112 8.23 16.60 43.02
N GLN A 113 7.95 17.91 42.96
CA GLN A 113 8.22 19.01 43.90
C GLN A 113 9.44 18.97 44.86
N GLY A 114 10.10 20.13 44.99
CA GLY A 114 10.53 20.62 46.32
C GLY A 114 11.96 21.14 46.45
N ARG A 115 12.10 22.46 46.51
CA ARG A 115 13.30 23.23 46.91
C ARG A 115 13.58 23.08 48.43
N VAL A 116 14.84 22.95 48.83
CA VAL A 116 15.33 23.34 50.18
C VAL A 116 16.52 24.30 49.99
N PRO A 117 16.56 25.46 50.66
CA PRO A 117 17.58 26.48 50.46
C PRO A 117 18.91 26.10 51.14
N LYS A 118 20.03 26.53 50.54
CA LYS A 118 21.36 26.45 51.15
C LYS A 118 21.76 27.87 51.55
N ASP A 119 21.63 28.17 52.83
CA ASP A 119 22.16 29.39 53.46
C ASP A 119 23.20 29.01 54.54
N PRO A 120 24.08 29.95 54.92
CA PRO A 120 25.52 29.70 54.95
C PRO A 120 26.12 29.62 56.36
N MET A 121 27.33 29.05 56.44
CA MET A 121 28.51 29.52 57.19
C MET A 121 29.71 28.66 56.74
#